data_AF-A0A7V5UJ11-F1
#
_entry.id   AF-A0A7V5UJ11-F1
#
_cell.length_a   1.000
_cell.length_b   1.000
_cell.length_c   1.000
_cell.angle_alpha   90.00
_cell.angle_beta   90.00
_cell.angle_gamma   90.00
#
_symmetry.space_group_name_H-M   'P 1'
#
loop_
_entity.id
_entity.type
_entity.pdbx_description
1 polymer ?
#
loop_
_entity_poly.entity_id
_entity_poly.type
_entity_poly.pdbx_seq_one_letter_code
_entity_poly.pdbx_strand_id
1 'polypeptide(L)' 'MTVDHSDDRLKDFADLVQRMRQAQQQYFRYRTKAWLELSKRLEKEVDDAIRDIFQPQLFG' A
#
# COMPACT_ATOMS: atom_id res chain seq x y z
N MET A 1 -24.02 19.15 -2.16
CA MET A 1 -23.85 17.77 -1.66
C MET A 1 -22.38 17.44 -1.79
N THR A 2 -21.61 17.55 -0.71
CA THR A 2 -20.19 17.21 -0.71
C THR A 2 -20.08 15.70 -0.55
N VAL A 3 -19.72 15.00 -1.62
CA VAL A 3 -19.42 13.57 -1.53
C VAL A 3 -18.14 13.43 -0.72
N ASP A 4 -18.19 12.71 0.39
CA ASP A 4 -17.02 12.42 1.21
C ASP A 4 -16.19 11.34 0.52
N HIS A 5 -15.08 11.73 -0.13
CA HIS A 5 -14.17 10.83 -0.86
C HIS A 5 -13.11 10.19 0.08
N SER A 6 -13.25 10.37 1.39
CA SER A 6 -12.29 9.88 2.37
C SER A 6 -12.38 8.36 2.56
N ASP A 7 -13.59 7.81 2.47
CA ASP A 7 -13.82 6.36 2.58
C ASP A 7 -13.20 5.58 1.41
N ASP A 8 -13.27 6.13 0.19
CA ASP A 8 -12.71 5.48 -1.00
C ASP A 8 -11.18 5.39 -0.93
N ARG A 9 -10.49 6.46 -0.49
CA ARG A 9 -9.02 6.46 -0.33
C ARG A 9 -8.56 5.47 0.74
N LEU A 10 -9.31 5.35 1.83
CA LEU A 10 -8.97 4.39 2.89
C LEU A 10 -9.16 2.94 2.41
N LYS A 11 -10.21 2.69 1.63
CA LYS A 11 -10.46 1.38 1.04
C LYS A 11 -9.36 0.99 0.04
N ASP A 12 -8.97 1.90 -0.85
CA ASP A 12 -7.90 1.67 -1.82
C ASP A 12 -6.56 1.38 -1.12
N PHE A 13 -6.26 2.12 -0.04
CA PHE A 13 -5.09 1.87 0.80
C PHE A 13 -5.16 0.49 1.49
N ALA A 14 -6.30 0.11 2.04
CA ALA A 14 -6.49 -1.19 2.69
C ALA A 14 -6.31 -2.35 1.71
N ASP A 15 -6.86 -2.25 0.50
CA ASP A 15 -6.71 -3.23 -0.57
C ASP A 15 -5.24 -3.36 -1.01
N LEU A 16 -4.52 -2.24 -1.11
CA LEU A 16 -3.10 -2.22 -1.44
C LEU A 16 -2.26 -2.92 -0.35
N VAL A 17 -2.51 -2.63 0.93
CA VAL A 17 -1.85 -3.30 2.05
C VAL A 17 -2.16 -4.79 2.07
N GLN A 18 -3.41 -5.19 1.81
CA GLN A 18 -3.80 -6.60 1.75
C GLN A 18 -3.00 -7.36 0.68
N ARG A 19 -2.89 -6.78 -0.52
CA ARG A 19 -2.10 -7.34 -1.62
C ARG A 19 -0.62 -7.48 -1.26
N MET A 20 -0.03 -6.46 -0.65
CA MET A 20 1.35 -6.51 -0.15
C MET A 20 1.54 -7.69 0.82
N ARG A 21 0.64 -7.85 1.79
CA ARG A 21 0.71 -8.94 2.77
C ARG A 21 0.57 -10.32 2.11
N GLN A 22 -0.30 -10.46 1.13
CA GLN A 22 -0.42 -11.70 0.37
C GLN A 22 0.88 -12.02 -0.39
N ALA A 23 1.48 -11.05 -1.08
CA ALA A 23 2.75 -11.24 -1.79
C ALA A 23 3.89 -11.64 -0.83
N GLN A 24 4.00 -10.98 0.32
CA GLN A 24 4.96 -11.34 1.39
C GLN A 24 4.75 -12.79 1.87
N GLN A 25 3.50 -13.20 2.12
CA GLN A 25 3.18 -14.57 2.52
C GLN A 25 3.59 -15.59 1.45
N GLN A 26 3.31 -15.31 0.17
CA GLN A 26 3.73 -16.20 -0.92
C GLN A 26 5.25 -16.25 -1.07
N TYR A 27 5.95 -15.13 -0.86
CA TYR A 27 7.41 -15.11 -0.82
C TYR A 27 7.96 -15.97 0.31
N PHE A 28 7.43 -15.86 1.54
CA PHE A 28 7.87 -16.71 2.65
C PHE A 28 7.58 -18.19 2.41
N ARG A 29 6.48 -18.51 1.73
CA ARG A 29 6.09 -19.88 1.39
C ARG A 29 7.01 -20.49 0.33
N TYR A 30 7.22 -19.78 -0.78
CA TYR A 30 7.86 -20.35 -1.98
C TYR A 30 9.27 -19.83 -2.26
N ARG A 31 9.68 -18.71 -1.66
CA ARG A 31 11.00 -18.08 -1.80
C ARG A 31 11.43 -17.81 -3.24
N THR A 32 10.47 -17.62 -4.16
CA THR A 32 10.78 -17.33 -5.56
C THR A 32 11.13 -15.85 -5.74
N LYS A 33 11.99 -15.57 -6.74
CA LYS A 33 12.31 -14.20 -7.15
C LYS A 33 11.06 -13.40 -7.55
N ALA A 34 10.09 -14.03 -8.23
CA ALA A 34 8.86 -13.35 -8.66
C ALA A 34 8.07 -12.76 -7.47
N TRP A 35 7.84 -13.56 -6.42
CA TRP A 35 7.16 -13.09 -5.21
C TRP A 35 7.96 -12.04 -4.44
N LEU A 36 9.30 -12.11 -4.44
CA LEU A 36 10.14 -11.08 -3.84
C LEU A 36 10.01 -9.74 -4.55
N GLU A 37 10.12 -9.73 -5.88
CA GLU A 37 10.01 -8.50 -6.67
C GLU A 37 8.61 -7.89 -6.56
N LEU A 38 7.56 -8.73 -6.55
CA LEU A 38 6.20 -8.25 -6.34
C LEU A 38 6.02 -7.63 -4.94
N SER A 39 6.54 -8.27 -3.88
CA SER A 39 6.51 -7.74 -2.51
C SER A 39 7.13 -6.35 -2.45
N LYS A 40 8.34 -6.19 -2.99
CA LYS A 40 9.07 -4.92 -3.00
C LYS A 40 8.35 -3.82 -3.77
N ARG A 41 7.75 -4.17 -4.91
CA ARG A 41 6.95 -3.22 -5.70
C ARG A 41 5.75 -2.72 -4.89
N LEU A 42 5.00 -3.63 -4.26
CA LEU A 42 3.84 -3.28 -3.44
C LEU A 42 4.23 -2.49 -2.19
N GLU A 43 5.36 -2.80 -1.56
CA GLU A 43 5.92 -2.01 -0.45
C GLU A 43 6.15 -0.55 -0.88
N LYS A 44 6.75 -0.33 -2.05
CA LYS A 44 6.92 1.03 -2.58
C LYS A 44 5.58 1.74 -2.83
N GLU A 45 4.62 1.05 -3.43
CA GLU A 45 3.28 1.61 -3.68
C GLU A 45 2.58 1.99 -2.37
N VAL A 46 2.70 1.17 -1.31
CA VAL A 46 2.20 1.47 0.04
C VAL A 46 2.90 2.69 0.64
N ASP A 47 4.23 2.78 0.55
CA ASP A 47 4.99 3.92 1.06
C ASP A 47 4.60 5.22 0.36
N ASP A 48 4.39 5.17 -0.96
CA ASP A 48 3.95 6.34 -1.75
C ASP A 48 2.53 6.75 -1.34
N ALA A 49 1.61 5.80 -1.13
CA ALA A 49 0.26 6.08 -0.62
C ALA A 49 0.27 6.66 0.81
N ILE A 50 1.14 6.16 1.69
CA ILE A 50 1.32 6.73 3.04
C ILE A 50 1.77 8.19 2.93
N ARG A 51 2.73 8.51 2.04
CA ARG A 51 3.18 9.90 1.84
C ARG A 51 2.06 10.79 1.32
N ASP A 52 1.20 10.28 0.45
CA ASP A 52 0.06 11.03 -0.08
C ASP A 52 -1.00 11.30 1.01
N ILE A 53 -1.35 10.28 1.80
CA ILE A 53 -2.36 10.39 2.88
C ILE A 53 -1.84 11.22 4.06
N PHE A 54 -0.59 11.00 4.46
CA PHE A 54 0.00 11.56 5.68
C PHE A 54 1.03 12.65 5.40
N GLN A 55 1.01 13.29 4.23
CA GLN A 55 1.91 14.40 3.97
C GLN A 55 1.80 15.40 5.14
N PRO A 56 2.90 15.70 5.84
CA PRO A 56 2.80 16.58 6.97
C PRO A 56 2.44 17.98 6.47
N GLN A 57 1.54 18.69 7.15
CA GLN A 57 1.51 20.15 7.13
C GLN A 57 2.80 20.75 7.77
N LEU A 58 3.99 20.19 7.51
CA LEU A 58 5.27 20.61 8.08
C LEU A 58 5.87 21.77 7.27
N PHE A 59 5.12 22.87 7.18
CA PHE A 59 5.65 24.24 7.19
C PHE A 59 4.54 25.13 7.76
N GLY A 60 4.50 25.21 9.09
CA GLY A 60 3.75 26.18 9.88
C GLY A 60 4.59 26.57 11.08
#